data_AF-A0A2V9D4Q1-F1
#
_entry.id   AF-A0A2V9D4Q1-F1
#
_cell.length_a   1.000
_cell.length_b   1.000
_cell.length_c   1.000
_cell.angle_alpha   90.00
_cell.angle_beta   90.00
_cell.angle_gamma   90.00
#
_symmetry.space_group_name_H-M   'P 1'
#
loop_
_entity.id
_entity.type
_entity.pdbx_description
1 polymer ?
#
loop_
_entity_poly.entity_id
_entity_poly.type
_entity_poly.pdbx_seq_one_letter_code
_entity_poly.pdbx_strand_id
1 'polypeptide(L)'
;MSSGTFRVQRKRRNAVIAGVVLLTICGFAFAHHGSAMYVKKAIVLKGATVTKFMWQNPHTLVLFDAKDEKGNVIHWAGEAGSAGAIRLLGWNKYSLRPGDTITVYIWPSKFEGAAGRLEKIVLYDGRTLKDSDREDQGDINRY
;
A
#
# COMPACT_ATOMS: atom_id res chain seq x y z
N MET A 1 -46.76 -5.67 57.40
CA MET A 1 -46.69 -6.08 55.98
C MET A 1 -45.34 -5.63 55.43
N SER A 2 -44.51 -6.58 54.98
CA SER A 2 -43.10 -6.35 54.59
C SER A 2 -42.95 -6.09 53.10
N SER A 3 -41.98 -5.24 52.80
CA SER A 3 -41.58 -4.59 51.55
C SER A 3 -41.19 -5.54 50.41
N GLY A 4 -41.49 -5.13 49.18
CA GLY A 4 -41.16 -5.83 47.95
C GLY A 4 -39.77 -5.56 47.37
N THR A 5 -39.57 -6.19 46.20
CA THR A 5 -38.54 -5.95 45.15
C THR A 5 -37.25 -6.78 45.20
N PHE A 6 -37.35 -8.05 44.77
CA PHE A 6 -36.22 -8.83 44.24
C PHE A 6 -36.47 -9.21 42.78
N ARG A 7 -36.33 -8.29 41.81
CA ARG A 7 -36.37 -8.70 40.38
C ARG A 7 -35.64 -7.83 39.34
N VAL A 8 -34.74 -6.93 39.74
CA VAL A 8 -34.02 -6.06 38.79
C VAL A 8 -32.53 -6.39 38.65
N GLN A 9 -31.89 -6.95 39.69
CA GLN A 9 -30.43 -7.14 39.72
C GLN A 9 -29.89 -8.26 38.80
N ARG A 10 -30.64 -9.38 38.62
CA ARG A 10 -30.16 -10.53 37.83
C ARG A 10 -30.03 -10.25 36.33
N LYS A 11 -30.88 -9.38 35.78
CA LYS A 11 -30.86 -9.04 34.34
C LYS A 11 -29.63 -8.22 33.94
N ARG A 12 -29.15 -7.33 34.84
CA ARG A 12 -27.97 -6.48 34.60
C ARG A 12 -26.66 -7.29 34.61
N ARG A 13 -26.54 -8.28 35.50
CA ARG A 13 -25.33 -9.12 35.61
C ARG A 13 -25.14 -10.02 34.38
N ASN A 14 -26.23 -10.55 33.82
CA ASN A 14 -26.17 -11.37 32.61
C ASN A 14 -25.82 -10.54 31.36
N ALA A 15 -26.24 -9.27 31.29
CA ALA A 15 -25.89 -8.37 30.21
C ALA A 15 -24.38 -8.01 30.22
N VAL A 16 -23.78 -7.83 31.40
CA VAL A 16 -22.34 -7.56 31.53
C VAL A 16 -21.51 -8.78 31.12
N ILE A 17 -21.90 -9.98 31.54
CA ILE A 17 -21.19 -11.22 31.16
C ILE A 17 -21.30 -11.47 29.65
N ALA A 18 -22.48 -11.27 29.05
CA ALA A 18 -22.67 -11.40 27.61
C ALA A 18 -21.84 -10.37 26.81
N GLY A 19 -21.72 -9.14 27.32
CA GLY A 19 -20.88 -8.10 26.71
C GLY A 19 -19.38 -8.42 26.73
N VAL A 20 -18.88 -8.98 27.84
CA VAL A 20 -17.46 -9.37 27.96
C VAL A 20 -17.12 -10.54 27.04
N VAL A 21 -18.01 -11.53 26.90
CA VAL A 21 -17.82 -12.67 25.98
C VAL A 21 -17.81 -12.20 24.52
N LEU A 22 -18.68 -11.25 24.15
CA LEU A 22 -18.73 -10.72 22.78
C LEU A 22 -17.44 -9.96 22.41
N LEU A 23 -16.84 -9.24 23.35
CA LEU A 23 -15.56 -8.54 23.14
C LEU A 23 -14.37 -9.49 22.97
N THR A 24 -14.40 -10.68 23.57
CA THR A 24 -13.36 -11.71 23.36
C THR A 24 -13.48 -12.47 22.05
N ILE A 25 -14.65 -12.44 21.39
CA ILE A 25 -14.89 -13.09 20.08
C ILE A 25 -14.52 -12.17 18.91
N CYS A 26 -14.29 -10.87 19.16
CA CYS A 26 -13.65 -9.97 18.21
C CYS A 26 -12.18 -10.40 18.03
N GLY A 27 -11.95 -11.46 17.26
CA GLY A 27 -10.63 -11.92 16.87
C GLY A 27 -9.82 -10.77 16.30
N PHE A 28 -8.51 -10.79 16.55
CA PHE A 28 -7.57 -9.87 15.94
C PHE A 28 -7.71 -9.97 14.42
N ALA A 29 -8.43 -9.03 13.82
CA ALA A 29 -8.37 -8.83 12.38
C ALA A 29 -6.95 -8.32 12.09
N PHE A 30 -6.07 -9.21 11.63
CA PHE A 30 -4.81 -8.81 11.04
C PHE A 30 -5.14 -7.93 9.84
N ALA A 31 -4.92 -6.63 9.98
CA ALA A 31 -5.00 -5.71 8.86
C ALA A 31 -3.84 -6.04 7.91
N HIS A 32 -4.09 -6.89 6.93
CA HIS A 32 -3.20 -7.09 5.81
C HIS A 32 -3.44 -5.92 4.84
N HIS A 33 -2.54 -4.95 4.86
CA HIS A 33 -2.38 -4.07 3.70
C HIS A 33 -2.20 -4.97 2.45
N GLY A 34 -2.84 -4.62 1.34
CA GLY A 34 -3.29 -5.54 0.27
C GLY A 34 -2.22 -6.26 -0.58
N SER A 35 -1.14 -6.77 0.03
CA SER A 35 -0.01 -7.46 -0.60
C SER A 35 -0.42 -8.70 -1.39
N ALA A 36 -1.55 -9.33 -1.05
CA ALA A 36 -2.05 -10.55 -1.69
C ALA A 36 -2.27 -10.41 -3.20
N MET A 37 -2.45 -9.18 -3.70
CA MET A 37 -2.73 -8.88 -5.10
C MET A 37 -1.47 -8.79 -5.97
N TYR A 38 -0.27 -8.80 -5.38
CA TYR A 38 0.99 -8.59 -6.10
C TYR A 38 1.88 -9.84 -6.13
N VAL A 39 2.67 -9.96 -7.20
CA VAL A 39 3.73 -10.96 -7.33
C VAL A 39 4.77 -10.72 -6.25
N LYS A 40 5.25 -11.81 -5.63
CA LYS A 40 6.14 -11.74 -4.46
C LYS A 40 7.49 -11.09 -4.75
N LYS A 41 7.94 -11.08 -6.01
CA LYS A 41 9.25 -10.58 -6.44
C LYS A 41 9.08 -9.29 -7.24
N ALA A 42 9.84 -8.27 -6.88
CA ALA A 42 9.94 -7.06 -7.68
C ALA A 42 10.68 -7.32 -8.99
N ILE A 43 10.25 -6.65 -10.05
CA ILE A 43 10.99 -6.55 -11.31
C ILE A 43 11.65 -5.18 -11.42
N VAL A 44 12.69 -5.09 -12.26
CA VAL A 44 13.44 -3.85 -12.48
C VAL A 44 13.27 -3.41 -13.94
N LEU A 45 12.65 -2.25 -14.13
CA LEU A 45 12.42 -1.65 -15.45
C LEU A 45 13.37 -0.46 -15.60
N LYS A 46 14.46 -0.67 -16.35
CA LYS A 46 15.49 0.35 -16.58
C LYS A 46 15.13 1.24 -17.76
N GLY A 47 15.48 2.52 -17.67
CA GLY A 47 15.28 3.47 -18.77
C GLY A 47 13.80 3.74 -19.07
N ALA A 48 12.93 3.58 -18.07
CA ALA A 48 11.51 3.90 -18.20
C ALA A 48 11.34 5.42 -18.31
N THR A 49 10.36 5.86 -19.11
CA THR A 49 10.05 7.29 -19.28
C THR A 49 8.74 7.62 -18.57
N VAL A 50 8.78 8.56 -17.62
CA VAL A 50 7.56 9.01 -16.94
C VAL A 50 6.62 9.67 -17.95
N THR A 51 5.36 9.25 -17.96
CA THR A 51 4.31 9.87 -18.77
C THR A 51 3.37 10.74 -17.93
N LYS A 52 3.16 10.37 -16.66
CA LYS A 52 2.35 11.16 -15.72
C LYS A 52 2.71 10.86 -14.28
N PHE A 53 2.68 11.89 -13.43
CA PHE A 53 2.75 11.73 -11.99
C PHE A 53 1.50 12.33 -11.33
N MET A 54 0.76 11.51 -10.59
CA MET A 54 -0.46 11.88 -9.90
C MET A 54 -0.21 11.97 -8.40
N TRP A 55 0.11 13.18 -7.93
CA TRP A 55 0.30 13.49 -6.52
C TRP A 55 -1.05 13.70 -5.82
N GLN A 56 -1.69 12.61 -5.43
CA GLN A 56 -3.03 12.60 -4.85
C GLN A 56 -3.16 11.60 -3.68
N ASN A 57 -4.32 11.61 -3.03
CA ASN A 57 -4.70 10.65 -2.00
C ASN A 57 -5.89 9.81 -2.50
N PRO A 58 -6.08 8.55 -2.02
CA PRO A 58 -5.32 7.87 -0.97
C PRO A 58 -3.97 7.29 -1.43
N HIS A 59 -3.73 7.19 -2.73
CA HIS A 59 -2.47 6.71 -3.30
C HIS A 59 -1.96 7.65 -4.40
N THR A 60 -0.65 7.80 -4.47
CA THR A 60 -0.01 8.45 -5.61
C THR A 60 0.23 7.42 -6.72
N LEU A 61 0.15 7.87 -7.98
CA LEU A 61 0.37 7.02 -9.15
C LEU A 61 1.46 7.60 -10.04
N VAL A 62 2.33 6.74 -10.55
CA VAL A 62 3.34 7.04 -11.56
C VAL A 62 2.99 6.22 -12.80
N LEU A 63 2.59 6.91 -13.88
CA LEU A 63 2.45 6.29 -15.20
C LEU A 63 3.77 6.46 -15.95
N PHE A 64 4.22 5.39 -16.60
CA PHE A 64 5.49 5.39 -17.33
C PHE A 64 5.52 4.36 -18.45
N ASP A 65 6.38 4.60 -19.43
CA ASP A 65 6.62 3.71 -20.55
C ASP A 65 7.92 2.96 -20.33
N ALA A 66 7.89 1.63 -20.45
CA ALA A 66 9.06 0.76 -20.39
C ALA A 66 9.08 -0.17 -21.60
N LYS A 67 10.27 -0.52 -22.09
CA LYS A 67 10.42 -1.48 -23.19
C LYS A 67 10.52 -2.91 -22.67
N ASP A 68 9.83 -3.82 -23.33
CA ASP A 68 10.06 -5.25 -23.14
C ASP A 68 11.37 -5.70 -23.84
N GLU A 69 11.72 -6.99 -23.70
CA GLU A 69 12.91 -7.58 -24.32
C GLU A 69 12.89 -7.52 -25.85
N LYS A 70 11.71 -7.36 -26.46
CA LYS A 70 11.50 -7.26 -27.91
C LYS A 70 11.51 -5.80 -28.38
N GLY A 71 11.66 -4.84 -27.48
CA GLY A 71 11.65 -3.41 -27.75
C GLY A 71 10.25 -2.79 -27.85
N ASN A 72 9.18 -3.55 -27.58
CA ASN A 72 7.83 -3.02 -27.57
C ASN A 72 7.63 -2.13 -26.35
N VAL A 73 6.93 -1.01 -26.54
CA VAL A 73 6.56 -0.11 -25.45
C VAL A 73 5.38 -0.70 -24.68
N ILE A 74 5.57 -0.85 -23.37
CA ILE A 74 4.54 -1.25 -22.41
C ILE A 74 4.24 -0.05 -21.52
N HIS A 75 2.96 0.31 -21.44
CA HIS A 75 2.47 1.39 -20.59
C HIS A 75 2.18 0.86 -19.20
N TRP A 76 2.94 1.33 -18.22
CA TRP A 76 2.85 0.89 -16.83
C TRP A 76 2.14 1.89 -15.93
N ALA A 77 1.46 1.36 -14.90
CA ALA A 77 0.96 2.11 -13.76
C ALA A 77 1.58 1.61 -12.45
N GLY A 78 2.45 2.41 -11.85
CA GLY A 78 3.02 2.17 -10.53
C GLY A 78 2.27 2.92 -9.44
N GLU A 79 1.87 2.22 -8.38
CA GLU A 79 1.24 2.80 -7.20
C GLU A 79 2.26 2.96 -6.06
N ALA A 80 2.28 4.14 -5.43
CA ALA A 80 2.99 4.35 -4.16
C ALA A 80 2.00 4.74 -3.04
N GLY A 81 2.51 4.92 -1.83
CA GLY A 81 1.75 5.37 -0.68
C GLY A 81 1.05 6.70 -0.91
N SER A 82 0.23 7.09 0.07
CA SER A 82 -0.46 8.38 0.05
C SER A 82 0.54 9.53 -0.06
N ALA A 83 0.13 10.63 -0.69
CA ALA A 83 0.97 11.82 -0.81
C ALA A 83 1.48 12.32 0.56
N GLY A 84 0.67 12.14 1.62
CA GLY A 84 1.07 12.45 3.00
C GLY A 84 2.16 11.52 3.53
N ALA A 85 2.04 10.21 3.32
CA ALA A 85 3.00 9.22 3.80
C ALA A 85 4.35 9.35 3.09
N ILE A 86 4.36 9.33 1.76
CA ILE A 86 5.61 9.32 0.99
C ILE A 86 6.32 10.67 0.98
N ARG A 87 5.63 11.77 1.34
CA ARG A 87 6.28 13.06 1.58
C ARG A 87 7.31 12.99 2.70
N LEU A 88 7.06 12.17 3.72
CA LEU A 88 8.01 11.95 4.82
C LEU A 88 9.27 11.21 4.35
N LEU A 89 9.17 10.48 3.24
CA LEU A 89 10.25 9.76 2.57
C LEU A 89 10.98 10.61 1.51
N GLY A 90 10.76 11.94 1.51
CA GLY A 90 11.42 12.88 0.60
C GLY A 90 10.72 13.08 -0.75
N TRP A 91 9.58 12.43 -0.99
CA TRP A 91 8.79 12.73 -2.18
C TRP A 91 8.10 14.10 -2.06
N ASN A 92 7.80 14.70 -3.21
CA ASN A 92 6.93 15.86 -3.31
C ASN A 92 6.28 15.89 -4.70
N LYS A 93 5.32 16.79 -4.92
CA LYS A 93 4.61 16.94 -6.22
C LYS A 93 5.50 17.22 -7.44
N TYR A 94 6.78 17.56 -7.23
CA TYR A 94 7.76 17.82 -8.29
C TYR A 94 8.85 16.74 -8.37
N SER A 95 8.76 15.66 -7.60
CA SER A 95 9.73 14.57 -7.60
C SER A 95 9.87 13.87 -8.95
N LEU A 96 8.80 13.88 -9.75
CA LEU A 96 8.75 13.29 -11.09
C LEU A 96 8.01 14.24 -12.04
N ARG A 97 8.45 14.28 -13.29
CA ARG A 97 7.84 15.03 -14.38
C ARG A 97 7.72 14.15 -15.62
N PRO A 98 6.72 14.37 -16.48
CA PRO A 98 6.68 13.73 -17.79
C PRO A 98 8.01 13.95 -18.55
N GLY A 99 8.56 12.89 -19.12
CA GLY A 99 9.85 12.88 -19.81
C GLY A 99 11.04 12.46 -18.94
N ASP A 100 10.90 12.37 -17.61
CA ASP A 100 11.98 11.89 -16.75
C ASP A 100 12.34 10.43 -17.09
N THR A 101 13.63 10.17 -17.26
CA THR A 101 14.15 8.80 -17.38
C THR A 101 14.46 8.24 -16.00
N ILE A 102 13.88 7.09 -15.69
CA ILE A 102 13.95 6.47 -14.37
C ILE A 102 14.24 4.96 -14.45
N THR A 103 14.77 4.41 -13.35
CA THR A 103 14.74 2.97 -13.10
C THR A 103 13.65 2.68 -12.08
N VAL A 104 12.69 1.84 -12.45
CA VAL A 104 11.55 1.50 -11.61
C VAL A 104 11.73 0.10 -11.03
N TYR A 105 11.61 0.00 -9.71
CA TYR A 105 11.47 -1.26 -9.00
C TYR A 105 10.00 -1.39 -8.59
N ILE A 106 9.35 -2.45 -9.06
CA ILE A 106 7.90 -2.61 -8.93
C ILE A 106 7.54 -4.06 -8.65
N TRP A 107 6.61 -4.30 -7.74
CA TRP A 107 5.95 -5.60 -7.55
C TRP A 107 4.72 -5.66 -8.47
N PRO A 108 4.76 -6.44 -9.56
CA PRO A 108 3.65 -6.48 -10.50
C PRO A 108 2.38 -7.01 -9.86
N SER A 109 1.23 -6.54 -10.32
CA SER A 109 -0.07 -7.14 -10.02
C SER A 109 -0.10 -8.60 -10.50
N LYS A 110 -0.84 -9.46 -9.80
CA LYS A 110 -1.16 -10.82 -10.25
C LYS A 110 -2.22 -10.84 -11.36
N PHE A 111 -2.93 -9.73 -11.54
CA PHE A 111 -3.98 -9.59 -12.56
C PHE A 111 -3.39 -9.08 -13.86
N GLU A 112 -4.14 -9.27 -14.94
CA GLU A 112 -3.74 -8.79 -16.27
C GLU A 112 -3.55 -7.26 -16.27
N GLY A 113 -2.48 -6.83 -16.93
CA GLY A 113 -2.10 -5.42 -17.06
C GLY A 113 -0.72 -5.12 -16.49
N ALA A 114 -0.05 -4.14 -17.10
CA ALA A 114 1.23 -3.62 -16.64
C ALA A 114 1.02 -2.66 -15.46
N ALA A 115 0.67 -3.19 -14.30
CA ALA A 115 0.47 -2.40 -13.09
C ALA A 115 1.14 -3.06 -11.88
N GLY A 116 1.43 -2.29 -10.84
CA GLY A 116 2.04 -2.84 -9.63
C GLY A 116 2.32 -1.83 -8.54
N ARG A 117 2.75 -2.33 -7.38
CA ARG A 117 3.18 -1.52 -6.25
C ARG A 117 4.64 -1.11 -6.44
N LEU A 118 4.94 0.17 -6.31
CA LEU A 118 6.29 0.70 -6.38
C LEU A 118 7.06 0.33 -5.12
N GLU A 119 8.26 -0.19 -5.31
CA GLU A 119 9.25 -0.36 -4.25
C GLU A 119 10.07 0.90 -4.09
N LYS A 120 10.70 1.31 -5.19
CA LYS A 120 11.48 2.53 -5.29
C LYS A 120 11.63 2.94 -6.75
N ILE A 121 11.91 4.22 -6.93
CA ILE A 121 12.33 4.78 -8.21
C ILE A 121 13.73 5.38 -8.03
N VAL A 122 14.63 5.06 -8.95
CA VAL A 122 15.95 5.70 -9.04
C VAL A 122 15.92 6.68 -10.20
N LEU A 123 16.15 7.95 -9.89
CA LEU A 123 16.22 9.04 -10.86
C LEU A 123 17.56 9.02 -11.61
N TYR A 124 17.62 9.70 -12.76
CA TYR A 124 18.86 9.79 -13.56
C TYR A 124 20.05 10.38 -12.77
N ASP A 125 19.77 11.26 -11.79
CA ASP A 125 20.77 11.89 -10.93
C ASP A 125 21.21 11.02 -9.74
N GLY A 126 20.73 9.78 -9.67
CA GLY A 126 21.04 8.81 -8.63
C GLY A 126 20.20 8.93 -7.36
N ARG A 127 19.34 9.96 -7.22
CA ARG A 127 18.42 10.04 -6.07
C ARG A 127 17.42 8.89 -6.12
N THR A 128 17.13 8.34 -4.94
CA THR A 128 16.17 7.25 -4.77
C THR A 128 14.92 7.76 -4.06
N LEU A 129 13.76 7.50 -4.66
CA LEU A 129 12.44 7.75 -4.10
C LEU A 129 11.87 6.40 -3.63
N LYS A 130 11.86 6.15 -2.32
CA LYS A 130 11.39 4.88 -1.73
C LYS A 130 9.92 4.95 -1.34
N ASP A 131 9.21 3.83 -1.39
CA ASP A 131 7.83 3.74 -0.88
C ASP A 131 7.74 3.41 0.63
N SER A 132 8.84 2.93 1.22
CA SER A 132 9.00 2.81 2.68
C SER A 132 10.44 3.03 3.15
N ASP A 133 10.60 3.36 4.43
CA ASP A 133 11.90 3.44 5.11
C ASP A 133 12.47 2.07 5.51
N ARG A 134 11.70 0.99 5.32
CA ARG A 134 12.17 -0.35 5.70
C ARG A 134 13.24 -0.82 4.72
N GLU A 135 14.23 -1.51 5.26
CA GLU A 135 15.25 -2.15 4.44
C GLU A 135 14.62 -3.20 3.52
N ASP A 136 15.01 -3.17 2.25
CA ASP A 136 14.51 -4.04 1.19
C ASP A 136 14.99 -5.49 1.46
N GLN A 137 14.05 -6.34 1.88
CA GLN A 137 14.27 -7.77 2.09
C GLN A 137 13.61 -8.61 0.99
N GLY A 138 13.09 -7.99 -0.07
CA GLY A 138 12.43 -8.69 -1.18
C GLY A 138 11.08 -9.34 -0.85
N ASP A 139 10.35 -8.88 0.18
CA ASP A 139 9.03 -9.41 0.58
C ASP A 139 7.94 -8.33 0.58
N ILE A 140 6.97 -8.47 -0.34
CA ILE A 140 5.81 -7.57 -0.48
C ILE A 140 4.87 -7.57 0.73
N ASN A 141 4.87 -8.62 1.57
CA ASN A 141 3.94 -8.73 2.71
C ASN A 141 4.26 -7.79 3.88
N ARG A 142 5.32 -6.97 3.77
CA ARG A 142 5.69 -5.96 4.75
C ARG A 142 5.18 -4.55 4.42
N TYR A 143 4.46 -4.40 3.30
CA TYR A 143 3.73 -3.20 2.90
C TYR A 143 2.25 -3.31 3.23
#